data_AF-A0A379FLA6-F1
#
_entry.id   AF-A0A379FLA6-F1
#
_cell.length_a   1.000
_cell.length_b   1.000
_cell.length_c   1.000
_cell.angle_alpha   90.00
_cell.angle_beta   90.00
_cell.angle_gamma   90.00
#
_symmetry.space_group_name_H-M   'P 1'
#
loop_
_entity.id
_entity.type
_entity.pdbx_description
1 polymer ?
#
loop_
_entity_poly.entity_id
_entity_poly.type
_entity_poly.pdbx_seq_one_letter_code
_entity_poly.pdbx_strand_id
1 'polypeptide(L)'
;MVINLYQDFPKGFPHFSPEDLYSNLLGSRLALTLILQGRADSLATYSQSMENILPLALHQLGSKDRKTTRKIFDSVDGLWWNSYRRVPEKFLVLTRDYQTSDQRYPLMPPQIMPSEGLFLTLPDRYLKYDLSLLAQLRLLPTDDMKLLPKPTSYWTVSDFQQLADDAKQQDLLQQILKP
;
A
#
# COMPACT_ATOMS: atom_id res chain seq x y z
N MET A 1 8.91 3.84 5.84
CA MET A 1 7.43 3.78 5.79
C MET A 1 6.90 5.19 6.00
N VAL A 2 6.65 5.92 4.92
CA VAL A 2 5.98 7.23 5.01
C VAL A 2 4.50 6.94 5.13
N ILE A 3 3.98 7.03 6.35
CA ILE A 3 2.54 7.14 6.55
C ILE A 3 2.20 8.60 6.23
N ASN A 4 1.92 8.90 4.96
CA ASN A 4 1.35 10.19 4.59
C ASN A 4 -0.08 10.22 5.10
N LEU A 5 -0.27 10.76 6.30
CA LEU A 5 -1.57 11.16 6.82
C LEU A 5 -1.98 12.44 6.07
N TYR A 6 -2.52 12.29 4.87
CA TYR A 6 -3.26 13.37 4.23
C TYR A 6 -4.39 13.80 5.18
N GLN A 7 -4.29 15.02 5.71
CA GLN A 7 -5.17 15.58 6.73
C GLN A 7 -6.63 15.77 6.27
N ASP A 8 -6.93 15.57 4.99
CA ASP A 8 -8.27 15.76 4.41
C ASP A 8 -9.04 14.46 4.15
N PHE A 9 -8.49 13.28 4.52
CA PHE A 9 -9.19 12.01 4.40
C PHE A 9 -9.84 11.58 5.74
N PRO A 10 -11.12 11.14 5.73
CA PRO A 10 -11.80 10.68 6.94
C PRO A 10 -11.03 9.52 7.59
N LYS A 11 -10.95 9.54 8.92
CA LYS A 11 -10.22 8.61 9.83
C LYS A 11 -10.59 7.10 9.73
N GLY A 12 -11.25 6.66 8.65
CA GLY A 12 -11.65 5.28 8.39
C GLY A 12 -11.20 4.71 7.04
N PHE A 13 -10.39 5.44 6.26
CA PHE A 13 -9.75 4.95 5.03
C PHE A 13 -8.26 4.70 5.24
N PRO A 14 -7.86 3.68 6.02
CA PRO A 14 -6.49 3.23 5.89
C PRO A 14 -6.31 2.70 4.46
N HIS A 15 -5.30 3.23 3.80
CA HIS A 15 -4.86 3.03 2.43
C HIS A 15 -4.53 1.55 2.13
N PHE A 16 -5.57 0.73 1.98
CA PHE A 16 -5.47 -0.66 1.54
C PHE A 16 -6.19 -0.84 0.21
N SER A 17 -6.23 0.19 -0.64
CA SER A 17 -6.57 -0.06 -2.03
C SER A 17 -5.57 -1.07 -2.60
N PRO A 18 -5.98 -1.89 -3.58
CA PRO A 18 -5.08 -2.81 -4.29
C PRO A 18 -3.81 -2.14 -4.81
N GLU A 19 -3.91 -0.85 -5.13
CA GLU A 19 -2.84 -0.04 -5.69
C GLU A 19 -1.93 0.55 -4.60
N ASP A 20 -2.48 0.98 -3.45
CA ASP A 20 -1.75 1.67 -2.38
C ASP A 20 -0.54 0.87 -1.90
N LEU A 21 -0.70 -0.43 -1.65
CA LEU A 21 0.41 -1.25 -1.14
C LEU A 21 1.51 -1.44 -2.18
N TYR A 22 1.13 -1.57 -3.45
CA TYR A 22 2.07 -1.73 -4.54
C TYR A 22 2.82 -0.41 -4.83
N SER A 23 2.12 0.73 -4.83
CA SER A 23 2.72 2.05 -5.02
C SER A 23 3.59 2.48 -3.84
N ASN A 24 3.21 2.14 -2.60
CA ASN A 24 4.05 2.31 -1.41
C ASN A 24 5.35 1.50 -1.50
N LEU A 25 5.26 0.25 -1.98
CA LEU A 25 6.44 -0.60 -2.16
C LEU A 25 7.35 -0.08 -3.28
N LEU A 26 6.77 0.36 -4.40
CA LEU A 26 7.50 1.03 -5.48
C LEU A 26 8.24 2.27 -4.97
N GLY A 27 7.52 3.16 -4.27
CA GLY A 27 8.11 4.38 -3.69
C GLY A 27 9.24 4.08 -2.72
N SER A 28 9.07 3.07 -1.86
CA SER A 28 10.11 2.63 -0.92
C SER A 28 11.34 2.09 -1.65
N ARG A 29 11.15 1.32 -2.71
CA ARG A 29 12.25 0.78 -3.54
C ARG A 29 13.00 1.88 -4.28
N LEU A 30 12.29 2.85 -4.87
CA LEU A 30 12.90 4.00 -5.54
C LEU A 30 13.67 4.87 -4.53
N ALA A 31 13.09 5.17 -3.38
CA ALA A 31 13.74 5.94 -2.33
C ALA A 31 15.04 5.27 -1.85
N LEU A 32 15.00 3.95 -1.57
CA LEU A 32 16.17 3.18 -1.20
C LEU A 32 17.27 3.26 -2.27
N THR A 33 16.88 3.11 -3.54
CA THR A 33 17.82 3.21 -4.67
C THR A 33 18.51 4.57 -4.71
N LEU A 34 17.77 5.66 -4.53
CA LEU A 34 18.31 7.02 -4.54
C LEU A 34 19.25 7.27 -3.35
N ILE A 35 18.87 6.82 -2.15
CA ILE A 35 19.71 6.92 -0.95
C ILE A 35 21.04 6.19 -1.17
N LEU A 36 21.00 4.96 -1.69
CA LEU A 36 22.20 4.16 -1.94
C LEU A 36 23.09 4.75 -3.05
N GLN A 37 22.52 5.54 -3.96
CA GLN A 37 23.27 6.26 -5.00
C GLN A 37 23.79 7.63 -4.55
N GLY A 38 23.59 8.01 -3.28
CA GLY A 38 23.98 9.33 -2.76
C GLY A 38 23.10 10.48 -3.29
N ARG A 39 21.91 10.17 -3.82
CA ARG A 39 20.96 11.13 -4.41
C ARG A 39 19.87 11.57 -3.42
N ALA A 40 20.19 11.57 -2.13
CA ALA A 40 19.27 11.90 -1.05
C ALA A 40 19.97 12.65 0.11
N ASP A 41 21.03 13.40 -0.21
CA ASP A 41 21.83 14.20 0.73
C ASP A 41 21.08 15.43 1.26
N SER A 42 20.11 15.94 0.49
CA SER A 42 19.19 16.99 0.89
C SER A 42 17.77 16.67 0.41
N LEU A 43 16.77 17.32 1.02
CA LEU A 43 15.39 17.20 0.55
C LEU A 43 15.24 17.68 -0.89
N ALA A 44 15.92 18.76 -1.29
CA ALA A 44 15.88 19.27 -2.66
C ALA A 44 16.45 18.27 -3.66
N THR A 45 17.63 17.70 -3.37
CA THR A 45 18.26 16.68 -4.22
C THR A 45 17.37 15.44 -4.33
N TYR A 46 16.81 14.98 -3.20
CA TYR A 46 15.92 13.83 -3.17
C TYR A 46 14.67 14.05 -4.02
N SER A 47 13.98 15.18 -3.84
CA SER A 47 12.78 15.52 -4.60
C SER A 47 13.06 15.57 -6.10
N GLN A 48 14.13 16.27 -6.51
CA GLN A 48 14.54 16.32 -7.92
C GLN A 48 14.90 14.93 -8.47
N SER A 49 15.61 14.12 -7.68
CA SER A 49 15.99 12.76 -8.09
C SER A 49 14.78 11.84 -8.22
N MET A 50 13.78 11.99 -7.35
CA MET A 50 12.52 11.26 -7.41
C MET A 50 11.70 11.65 -8.64
N GLU A 51 11.58 12.96 -8.92
CA GLU A 51 10.93 13.48 -10.13
C GLU A 51 11.55 12.92 -11.42
N ASN A 52 12.87 12.75 -11.45
CA ASN A 52 13.58 12.23 -12.61
C ASN A 52 13.41 10.71 -12.79
N ILE A 53 13.40 9.92 -11.71
CA ILE A 53 13.36 8.45 -11.79
C ILE A 53 11.94 7.89 -11.93
N LEU A 54 10.94 8.57 -11.36
CA LEU A 54 9.56 8.08 -11.33
C LEU A 54 8.98 7.82 -12.73
N PRO A 55 9.13 8.71 -13.74
CA PRO A 55 8.63 8.45 -15.09
C PRO A 55 9.25 7.20 -15.73
N LEU A 56 10.54 6.96 -15.51
CA LEU A 56 11.24 5.78 -16.02
C LEU A 56 10.70 4.51 -15.37
N ALA A 57 10.49 4.53 -14.05
CA ALA A 57 9.91 3.41 -13.32
C ALA A 57 8.47 3.10 -13.79
N LEU A 58 7.64 4.13 -13.97
CA LEU A 58 6.29 3.97 -14.51
C LEU A 58 6.30 3.41 -15.94
N HIS A 59 7.21 3.86 -16.78
CA HIS A 59 7.39 3.32 -18.13
C HIS A 59 7.77 1.82 -18.10
N GLN A 60 8.68 1.42 -17.21
CA GLN A 60 9.06 0.01 -17.03
C GLN A 60 7.89 -0.85 -16.52
N LEU A 61 7.01 -0.27 -15.70
CA LEU A 61 5.77 -0.90 -15.25
C LEU A 61 4.68 -0.96 -16.33
N GLY A 62 4.96 -0.47 -17.54
CA GLY A 62 4.03 -0.50 -18.66
C GLY A 62 2.93 0.55 -18.56
N SER A 63 3.22 1.72 -17.98
CA SER A 63 2.28 2.84 -17.86
C SER A 63 1.57 3.10 -19.19
N LYS A 64 0.25 3.27 -19.13
CA LYS A 64 -0.58 3.53 -20.31
C LYS A 64 -0.88 5.01 -20.45
N ASP A 65 -1.25 5.43 -21.65
CA ASP A 65 -1.74 6.78 -21.88
C ASP A 65 -3.03 7.05 -21.08
N ARG A 66 -3.40 8.33 -20.95
CA ARG A 66 -4.57 8.75 -20.17
C ARG A 66 -5.86 8.08 -20.63
N LYS A 67 -6.08 7.95 -21.94
CA LYS A 67 -7.33 7.40 -22.49
C LYS A 67 -7.43 5.91 -22.17
N THR A 68 -6.34 5.18 -22.32
CA THR A 68 -6.27 3.75 -21.96
C THR A 68 -6.41 3.55 -20.45
N THR A 69 -5.72 4.36 -19.65
CA THR A 69 -5.83 4.32 -18.19
C THR A 69 -7.27 4.55 -17.73
N ARG A 70 -7.96 5.54 -18.32
CA ARG A 70 -9.36 5.80 -18.00
C ARG A 70 -10.27 4.61 -18.31
N LYS A 71 -10.10 3.99 -19.49
CA LYS A 71 -10.86 2.79 -19.86
C LYS A 71 -10.63 1.63 -18.88
N ILE A 72 -9.40 1.42 -18.45
CA ILE A 72 -9.08 0.39 -17.44
C ILE A 72 -9.75 0.74 -16.11
N PHE A 73 -9.66 2.00 -15.67
CA PHE A 73 -10.27 2.46 -14.44
C PHE A 73 -11.80 2.29 -14.43
N ASP A 74 -12.46 2.61 -15.55
CA ASP A 74 -13.89 2.39 -15.74
C ASP A 74 -14.22 0.89 -15.79
N SER A 75 -13.34 0.04 -16.33
CA SER A 75 -13.57 -1.42 -16.38
C SER A 75 -13.50 -2.11 -15.01
N VAL A 76 -12.79 -1.53 -14.05
CA VAL A 76 -12.67 -2.07 -12.68
C VAL A 76 -13.67 -1.43 -11.70
N ASP A 77 -14.54 -0.54 -12.18
CA ASP A 77 -15.67 -0.04 -11.41
C ASP A 77 -16.68 -1.17 -11.11
N GLY A 78 -17.22 -1.20 -9.91
CA GLY A 78 -18.00 -2.30 -9.35
C GLY A 78 -17.18 -3.52 -8.91
N LEU A 79 -15.89 -3.59 -9.21
CA LEU A 79 -14.99 -4.66 -8.77
C LEU A 79 -14.00 -4.16 -7.71
N TRP A 80 -13.23 -3.13 -8.03
CA TRP A 80 -12.24 -2.55 -7.13
C TRP A 80 -12.77 -1.39 -6.32
N TRP A 81 -13.62 -0.58 -6.94
CA TRP A 81 -14.22 0.60 -6.34
C TRP A 81 -15.64 0.78 -6.86
N ASN A 82 -16.42 1.65 -6.24
CA ASN A 82 -17.81 1.90 -6.61
C ASN A 82 -18.01 3.39 -6.96
N SER A 83 -18.20 3.69 -8.24
CA SER A 83 -18.37 5.05 -8.73
C SER A 83 -19.65 5.76 -8.29
N TYR A 84 -20.58 5.06 -7.64
CA TYR A 84 -21.79 5.64 -7.05
C TYR A 84 -21.62 6.04 -5.59
N ARG A 85 -20.56 5.59 -4.92
CA ARG A 85 -20.25 5.95 -3.53
C ARG A 85 -19.28 7.12 -3.48
N ARG A 86 -19.25 7.86 -2.37
CA ARG A 86 -18.34 8.99 -2.18
C ARG A 86 -17.62 8.87 -0.85
N VAL A 87 -16.48 9.55 -0.73
CA VAL A 87 -15.87 9.78 0.59
C VAL A 87 -16.92 10.51 1.47
N PRO A 88 -17.17 10.07 2.73
CA PRO A 88 -16.39 9.17 3.57
C PRO A 88 -16.82 7.69 3.61
N GLU A 89 -17.55 7.18 2.62
CA GLU A 89 -18.05 5.80 2.65
C GLU A 89 -16.94 4.75 2.47
N LYS A 90 -16.65 3.98 3.54
CA LYS A 90 -15.61 2.92 3.54
C LYS A 90 -15.62 2.03 2.30
N PHE A 91 -16.79 1.56 1.86
CA PHE A 91 -16.92 0.67 0.70
C PHE A 91 -17.03 1.38 -0.65
N LEU A 92 -16.58 2.64 -0.73
CA LEU A 92 -16.09 3.21 -1.99
C LEU A 92 -15.02 2.31 -2.61
N VAL A 93 -14.13 1.77 -1.78
CA VAL A 93 -13.16 0.74 -2.17
C VAL A 93 -13.74 -0.62 -1.81
N LEU A 94 -13.95 -1.47 -2.81
CA LEU A 94 -14.61 -2.77 -2.70
C LEU A 94 -13.60 -3.89 -2.46
N THR A 95 -12.52 -3.89 -3.26
CA THR A 95 -11.42 -4.83 -3.14
C THR A 95 -10.33 -4.21 -2.27
N ARG A 96 -9.77 -4.98 -1.32
CA ARG A 96 -8.62 -4.58 -0.50
C ARG A 96 -7.57 -5.67 -0.53
N ASP A 97 -6.30 -5.27 -0.47
CA ASP A 97 -5.19 -6.18 -0.27
C ASP A 97 -4.79 -6.20 1.21
N TYR A 98 -4.70 -7.41 1.77
CA TYR A 98 -4.36 -7.67 3.17
C TYR A 98 -2.98 -8.34 3.32
N GLN A 99 -2.20 -8.42 2.23
CA GLN A 99 -0.84 -8.93 2.27
C GLN A 99 0.11 -7.91 2.90
N THR A 100 0.80 -8.35 3.95
CA THR A 100 1.77 -7.51 4.69
C THR A 100 3.23 -7.72 4.25
N SER A 101 3.47 -8.65 3.33
CA SER A 101 4.81 -9.02 2.83
C SER A 101 5.49 -7.91 2.01
N ASP A 102 6.81 -7.77 2.15
CA ASP A 102 7.63 -6.89 1.32
C ASP A 102 7.89 -7.44 -0.10
N GLN A 103 7.34 -8.61 -0.41
CA GLN A 103 7.39 -9.30 -1.69
C GLN A 103 5.96 -9.45 -2.25
N ARG A 104 5.66 -8.81 -3.38
CA ARG A 104 4.30 -8.83 -3.93
C ARG A 104 4.24 -8.53 -5.44
N TYR A 105 3.23 -9.10 -6.07
CA TYR A 105 2.69 -8.67 -7.35
C TYR A 105 1.65 -7.56 -7.13
N PRO A 106 1.36 -6.73 -8.15
CA PRO A 106 0.16 -5.91 -8.06
C PRO A 106 -1.06 -6.82 -8.00
N LEU A 107 -2.02 -6.50 -7.12
CA LEU A 107 -3.29 -7.19 -7.15
C LEU A 107 -3.99 -6.79 -8.44
N MET A 108 -4.31 -7.76 -9.30
CA MET A 108 -4.97 -7.56 -10.60
C MET A 108 -6.35 -8.24 -10.57
N PRO A 109 -7.40 -7.70 -11.22
CA PRO A 109 -8.66 -8.42 -11.37
C PRO A 109 -8.49 -9.44 -12.51
N PRO A 110 -8.36 -10.75 -12.22
CA PRO A 110 -8.02 -11.74 -13.24
C PRO A 110 -9.07 -11.85 -14.35
N GLN A 111 -10.31 -11.42 -14.08
CA GLN A 111 -11.39 -11.37 -15.07
C GLN A 111 -11.15 -10.33 -16.17
N ILE A 112 -10.28 -9.34 -15.93
CA ILE A 112 -10.03 -8.20 -16.84
C ILE A 112 -8.57 -8.17 -17.30
N MET A 113 -7.63 -8.52 -16.42
CA MET A 113 -6.20 -8.43 -16.69
C MET A 113 -5.51 -9.75 -16.37
N PRO A 114 -5.32 -10.64 -17.37
CA PRO A 114 -4.77 -11.98 -17.17
C PRO A 114 -3.23 -12.01 -17.09
N SER A 115 -2.54 -10.90 -17.38
CA SER A 115 -1.08 -10.83 -17.30
C SER A 115 -0.63 -10.46 -15.87
N GLU A 116 0.33 -11.20 -15.34
CA GLU A 116 1.03 -10.83 -14.11
C GLU A 116 1.74 -9.48 -14.30
N GLY A 117 1.61 -8.59 -13.32
CA GLY A 117 2.37 -7.35 -13.30
C GLY A 117 3.83 -7.59 -12.88
N LEU A 118 4.59 -6.52 -12.74
CA LEU A 118 5.98 -6.64 -12.28
C LEU A 118 6.02 -7.06 -10.81
N PHE A 119 6.87 -8.04 -10.47
CA PHE A 119 7.09 -8.41 -9.08
C PHE A 119 7.97 -7.36 -8.38
N LEU A 120 7.52 -6.84 -7.23
CA LEU A 120 8.27 -5.92 -6.40
C LEU A 120 8.73 -6.59 -5.11
N THR A 121 9.93 -6.21 -4.67
CA THR A 121 10.54 -6.69 -3.43
C THR A 121 11.37 -5.59 -2.78
N LEU A 122 11.40 -5.57 -1.43
CA LEU A 122 12.47 -4.93 -0.67
C LEU A 122 13.48 -5.98 -0.19
N PRO A 123 14.78 -5.65 -0.12
CA PRO A 123 15.78 -6.55 0.39
C PRO A 123 15.68 -6.67 1.92
N ASP A 124 15.65 -7.89 2.45
CA ASP A 124 15.66 -8.15 3.91
C ASP A 124 17.07 -8.04 4.52
N ARG A 125 18.09 -7.93 3.67
CA ARG A 125 19.51 -7.90 4.03
C ARG A 125 20.22 -6.72 3.39
N TYR A 126 21.12 -6.12 4.15
CA TYR A 126 22.07 -5.13 3.65
C TYR A 126 23.49 -5.51 4.07
N LEU A 127 24.36 -5.76 3.09
CA LEU A 127 25.69 -6.33 3.30
C LEU A 127 25.62 -7.63 4.14
N LYS A 128 26.13 -7.59 5.36
CA LYS A 128 26.12 -8.72 6.32
C LYS A 128 25.06 -8.58 7.42
N TYR A 129 24.21 -7.57 7.34
CA TYR A 129 23.19 -7.29 8.36
C TYR A 129 21.82 -7.70 7.86
N ASP A 130 21.12 -8.50 8.67
CA ASP A 130 19.67 -8.66 8.54
C ASP A 130 18.99 -7.36 9.03
N LEU A 131 18.15 -6.75 8.19
CA LEU A 131 17.53 -5.46 8.52
C LEU A 131 16.62 -5.55 9.76
N SER A 132 16.03 -6.72 10.01
CA SER A 132 15.22 -7.01 11.19
C SER A 132 16.00 -6.91 12.51
N LEU A 133 17.33 -7.00 12.47
CA LEU A 133 18.20 -6.83 13.63
C LEU A 133 18.61 -5.38 13.86
N LEU A 134 18.44 -4.51 12.86
CA LEU A 134 18.86 -3.11 12.93
C LEU A 134 17.77 -2.22 13.54
N ALA A 135 16.50 -2.52 13.28
CA ALA A 135 15.37 -1.75 13.78
C ALA A 135 14.13 -2.63 13.95
N GLN A 136 13.26 -2.24 14.90
CA GLN A 136 11.96 -2.85 15.10
C GLN A 136 10.88 -1.77 15.21
N LEU A 137 9.79 -1.94 14.46
CA LEU A 137 8.57 -1.16 14.65
C LEU A 137 7.73 -1.78 15.78
N ARG A 138 7.31 -0.93 16.73
CA ARG A 138 6.39 -1.32 17.83
C ARG A 138 5.19 -0.38 17.86
N LEU A 139 4.00 -0.94 17.97
CA LEU A 139 2.77 -0.18 18.18
C LEU A 139 2.28 -0.42 19.61
N LEU A 140 2.37 0.62 20.44
CA LEU A 140 1.97 0.56 21.85
C LEU A 140 0.45 0.69 21.99
N PRO A 141 -0.16 0.04 23.01
CA PRO A 141 -1.56 0.23 23.34
C PRO A 141 -1.83 1.69 23.72
N THR A 142 -3.03 2.16 23.38
CA THR A 142 -3.54 3.49 23.74
C THR A 142 -4.94 3.36 24.33
N ASP A 143 -5.43 4.44 24.93
CA ASP A 143 -6.77 4.47 25.50
C ASP A 143 -7.88 4.46 24.43
N ASP A 144 -7.56 4.83 23.18
CA ASP A 144 -8.49 4.88 22.05
C ASP A 144 -8.24 3.74 21.04
N MET A 145 -8.47 2.50 21.49
CA MET A 145 -8.32 1.26 20.71
C MET A 145 -9.68 0.67 20.29
N LYS A 146 -10.60 1.49 19.78
CA LYS A 146 -11.96 1.03 19.42
C LYS A 146 -12.00 0.14 18.17
N LEU A 147 -11.02 0.30 17.28
CA LEU A 147 -10.97 -0.38 15.98
C LEU A 147 -9.88 -1.46 15.89
N LEU A 148 -9.08 -1.63 16.95
CA LEU A 148 -8.00 -2.61 17.01
C LEU A 148 -8.11 -3.42 18.30
N PRO A 149 -7.82 -4.73 18.26
CA PRO A 149 -7.68 -5.51 19.48
C PRO A 149 -6.54 -4.94 20.34
N LYS A 150 -6.79 -4.84 21.65
CA LYS A 150 -5.77 -4.36 22.60
C LYS A 150 -4.69 -5.44 22.78
N PRO A 151 -3.41 -5.14 22.48
CA PRO A 151 -2.32 -6.08 22.73
C PRO A 151 -2.04 -6.20 24.24
N THR A 152 -1.48 -7.33 24.66
CA THR A 152 -1.03 -7.51 26.06
C THR A 152 0.13 -6.58 26.42
N SER A 153 1.05 -6.35 25.49
CA SER A 153 2.20 -5.44 25.66
C SER A 153 2.29 -4.40 24.54
N TYR A 154 2.55 -4.85 23.31
CA TYR A 154 2.60 -4.04 22.09
C TYR A 154 2.52 -4.95 20.87
N TRP A 155 2.12 -4.41 19.72
CA TRP A 155 2.21 -5.11 18.45
C TRP A 155 3.58 -4.93 17.81
N THR A 156 4.01 -5.94 17.09
CA THR A 156 5.21 -5.99 16.28
C THR A 156 4.86 -6.37 14.83
N VAL A 157 5.84 -6.34 13.93
CA VAL A 157 5.64 -6.73 12.53
C VAL A 157 5.10 -8.16 12.40
N SER A 158 5.46 -9.08 13.29
CA SER A 158 4.95 -10.46 13.24
C SER A 158 3.44 -10.56 13.47
N ASP A 159 2.85 -9.55 14.11
CA ASP A 159 1.41 -9.53 14.43
C ASP A 159 0.58 -8.94 13.29
N PHE A 160 1.21 -8.27 12.32
CA PHE A 160 0.51 -7.52 11.28
C PHE A 160 -0.35 -8.41 10.38
N GLN A 161 0.12 -9.63 10.08
CA GLN A 161 -0.67 -10.53 9.24
C GLN A 161 -1.98 -10.94 9.91
N GLN A 162 -1.93 -11.30 11.21
CA GLN A 162 -3.14 -11.63 11.96
C GLN A 162 -4.11 -10.44 12.03
N LEU A 163 -3.59 -9.24 12.28
CA LEU A 163 -4.41 -8.01 12.30
C LEU A 163 -5.06 -7.74 10.93
N ALA A 164 -4.34 -7.98 9.83
CA ALA A 164 -4.88 -7.83 8.48
C ALA A 164 -5.96 -8.88 8.18
N ASP A 165 -5.77 -10.12 8.62
CA ASP A 165 -6.75 -11.20 8.46
C ASP A 165 -8.04 -10.92 9.26
N ASP A 166 -7.91 -10.42 10.50
CA ASP A 166 -9.05 -10.01 11.33
C ASP A 166 -9.82 -8.85 10.66
N ALA A 167 -9.11 -7.85 10.13
CA ALA A 167 -9.71 -6.75 9.39
C ALA A 167 -10.46 -7.23 8.14
N LYS A 168 -9.90 -8.20 7.41
CA LYS A 168 -10.55 -8.82 6.25
C LYS A 168 -11.87 -9.49 6.61
N GLN A 169 -11.91 -10.22 7.73
CA GLN A 169 -13.16 -10.85 8.20
C GLN A 169 -14.20 -9.80 8.59
N GLN A 170 -13.81 -8.74 9.28
CA GLN A 170 -14.73 -7.66 9.63
C GLN A 170 -15.29 -6.94 8.40
N ASP A 171 -14.46 -6.71 7.37
CA ASP A 171 -14.89 -6.10 6.12
C ASP A 171 -15.91 -6.97 5.38
N LEU A 172 -15.68 -8.28 5.30
CA LEU A 172 -16.63 -9.24 4.70
C LEU A 172 -17.99 -9.18 5.40
N LEU A 173 -18.00 -9.19 6.73
CA LEU A 173 -19.24 -9.09 7.52
C LEU A 173 -19.96 -7.76 7.27
N GLN A 174 -19.23 -6.65 7.23
CA GLN A 174 -19.80 -5.32 7.02
C GLN A 174 -20.36 -5.12 5.62
N GLN A 175 -19.74 -5.71 4.59
CA GLN A 175 -20.25 -5.68 3.21
C GLN A 175 -21.55 -6.47 3.05
N ILE A 176 -21.70 -7.61 3.75
CA ILE A 176 -22.94 -8.40 3.75
C ILE A 176 -24.07 -7.63 4.43
N LEU A 177 -23.79 -6.95 5.54
CA LEU A 177 -24.79 -6.27 6.37
C LEU A 177 -25.22 -4.89 5.84
N LYS A 178 -24.48 -4.31 4.88
CA LYS A 178 -24.74 -2.98 4.30
C LYS A 178 -24.56 -3.00 2.77
N PRO A 179 -25.49 -3.58 2.00
CA PRO A 179 -25.45 -3.49 0.54
C PRO A 179 -25.43 -2.04 0.05
#